data_AF-A0A7S0XA18-F1
#
_entry.id   AF-A0A7S0XA18-F1
#
_cell.length_a   1.000
_cell.length_b   1.000
_cell.length_c   1.000
_cell.angle_alpha   90.00
_cell.angle_beta   90.00
_cell.angle_gamma   90.00
#
_symmetry.space_group_name_H-M   'P 1'
#
loop_
_entity.id
_entity.type
_entity.pdbx_description
1 polymer ?
#
loop_
_entity_poly.entity_id
_entity_poly.type
_entity_poly.pdbx_seq_one_letter_code
_entity_poly.pdbx_strand_id
1 'polypeptide(L)'
;GKSGPDHELAPEEQLDLMEATLTWQHVAPSAPDTLACYPYKDRDPFYLDRSPHVYFAGNQPKYGARTVERGGAGGKTLVVSVPSFATTGTMVLVNLRTLECHPITFGDDP
;
A
#
# COMPACT_ATOMS: atom_id res chain seq x y z
N GLY A 1 -21.80 -15.64 11.95
CA GLY A 1 -21.31 -14.61 12.89
C GLY A 1 -21.41 -13.29 12.17
N LYS A 2 -21.99 -12.27 12.81
CA LYS A 2 -22.38 -11.01 12.17
C LYS A 2 -21.16 -10.32 11.55
N SER A 3 -21.21 -10.13 10.23
CA SER A 3 -20.42 -9.12 9.53
C SER A 3 -20.75 -7.76 10.14
N GLY A 4 -19.78 -7.19 10.87
CA GLY A 4 -19.83 -5.80 11.28
C GLY A 4 -19.81 -4.89 10.06
N PRO A 5 -20.15 -3.59 10.19
CA PRO A 5 -19.96 -2.66 9.08
C PRO A 5 -18.50 -2.75 8.65
N ASP A 6 -18.25 -2.94 7.37
CA ASP A 6 -16.90 -2.84 6.81
C ASP A 6 -16.37 -1.46 7.24
N HIS A 7 -15.47 -1.46 8.23
CA HIS A 7 -14.88 -0.22 8.71
C HIS A 7 -13.94 0.26 7.61
N GLU A 8 -14.47 1.09 6.72
CA GLU A 8 -13.68 1.74 5.68
C GLU A 8 -12.62 2.60 6.38
N LEU A 9 -11.40 2.08 6.44
CA LEU A 9 -10.26 2.76 7.06
C LEU A 9 -10.10 4.15 6.44
N ALA A 10 -9.82 5.14 7.28
CA ALA A 10 -9.46 6.46 6.78
C ALA A 10 -8.16 6.34 5.94
N PRO A 11 -7.93 7.24 4.96
CA PRO A 11 -6.72 7.20 4.14
C PRO A 11 -5.42 7.18 4.96
N GLU A 12 -5.39 7.89 6.08
CA GLU A 12 -4.22 7.90 6.98
C GLU A 12 -4.02 6.56 7.68
N GLU A 13 -5.08 5.92 8.15
CA GLU A 13 -5.00 4.60 8.79
C GLU A 13 -4.48 3.53 7.82
N GLN A 14 -4.84 3.62 6.53
CA GLN A 14 -4.29 2.74 5.50
C GLN A 14 -2.80 2.97 5.29
N LEU A 15 -2.39 4.23 5.17
CA LEU A 15 -0.99 4.59 5.00
C LEU A 15 -0.15 4.16 6.21
N ASP A 16 -0.70 4.25 7.43
CA ASP A 16 -0.05 3.79 8.66
C ASP A 16 0.16 2.27 8.65
N LEU A 17 -0.85 1.48 8.24
CA LEU A 17 -0.72 0.03 8.08
C LEU A 17 0.30 -0.34 7.01
N MET A 18 0.29 0.36 5.87
CA MET A 18 1.27 0.18 4.81
C MET A 18 2.69 0.49 5.29
N GLU A 19 2.87 1.60 6.00
CA GLU A 19 4.15 1.98 6.61
C GLU A 19 4.62 0.95 7.65
N ALA A 20 3.71 0.35 8.42
CA ALA A 20 4.02 -0.73 9.35
C ALA A 20 4.57 -1.97 8.61
N THR A 21 3.87 -2.46 7.57
CA THR A 21 4.35 -3.61 6.75
C THR A 21 5.70 -3.33 6.08
N LEU A 22 5.91 -2.08 5.68
CA LEU A 22 7.16 -1.60 5.10
C LEU A 22 8.30 -1.58 6.12
N THR A 23 7.99 -1.22 7.37
CA THR A 23 8.92 -1.18 8.51
C THR A 23 9.30 -2.58 8.96
N TRP A 24 8.34 -3.50 8.99
CA TRP A 24 8.57 -4.92 9.30
C TRP A 24 9.27 -5.69 8.18
N GLN A 25 9.49 -5.06 7.02
CA GLN A 25 10.03 -5.70 5.83
C GLN A 25 9.23 -6.94 5.41
N HIS A 26 7.91 -6.91 5.61
CA HIS A 26 7.05 -8.05 5.37
C HIS A 26 5.70 -7.60 4.80
N VAL A 27 5.43 -7.95 3.54
CA VAL A 27 4.25 -7.46 2.79
C VAL A 27 2.95 -8.08 3.31
N ALA A 28 2.99 -9.33 3.77
CA ALA A 28 1.82 -10.06 4.26
C ALA A 28 2.09 -10.71 5.62
N PRO A 29 2.29 -9.94 6.71
CA PRO A 29 2.74 -10.45 8.01
C PRO A 29 1.76 -11.43 8.67
N SER A 30 0.52 -11.50 8.17
CA SER A 30 -0.50 -12.43 8.63
C SER A 30 -0.61 -13.71 7.77
N ALA A 31 0.23 -13.87 6.74
CA ALA A 31 0.39 -15.14 6.06
C ALA A 31 1.25 -16.08 6.92
N PRO A 32 0.95 -17.39 7.01
CA PRO A 32 -0.16 -18.11 6.35
C PRO A 32 -1.48 -18.06 7.13
N ASP A 33 -1.50 -17.55 8.36
CA ASP A 33 -2.58 -17.75 9.33
C ASP A 33 -3.94 -17.19 8.86
N THR A 34 -3.95 -16.02 8.22
CA THR A 34 -5.19 -15.39 7.70
C THR A 34 -5.19 -15.18 6.19
N LEU A 35 -4.02 -15.22 5.55
CA LEU A 35 -3.87 -15.18 4.10
C LEU A 35 -3.31 -16.52 3.63
N ALA A 36 -4.12 -17.28 2.89
CA ALA A 36 -3.68 -18.54 2.29
C ALA A 36 -2.46 -18.30 1.39
N CYS A 37 -1.36 -18.98 1.67
CA CYS A 37 -0.16 -18.93 0.85
C CYS A 37 0.34 -20.33 0.55
N TYR A 38 1.12 -20.45 -0.52
CA TYR A 38 1.80 -21.70 -0.83
C TYR A 38 2.85 -21.99 0.27
N PRO A 39 3.04 -23.26 0.70
CA PRO A 39 4.02 -23.61 1.72
C PRO A 39 5.43 -23.59 1.13
N TYR A 40 6.02 -22.39 1.04
CA TYR A 40 7.41 -22.21 0.65
C TYR A 40 8.34 -22.78 1.73
N LYS A 41 9.32 -23.61 1.32
CA LYS A 41 10.22 -24.30 2.25
C LYS A 41 11.54 -23.57 2.48
N ASP A 42 12.03 -22.88 1.47
CA ASP A 42 13.40 -22.35 1.47
C ASP A 42 13.46 -20.83 1.72
N ARG A 43 12.43 -20.10 1.29
CA ARG A 43 12.40 -18.64 1.36
C ARG A 43 10.96 -18.13 1.43
N ASP A 44 10.72 -17.17 2.32
CA ASP A 44 9.46 -16.44 2.36
C ASP A 44 9.40 -15.40 1.21
N PRO A 45 8.43 -15.48 0.30
CA PRO A 45 8.29 -14.52 -0.79
C PRO A 45 7.76 -13.15 -0.34
N PHE A 46 7.21 -13.03 0.87
CA PHE A 46 6.64 -11.79 1.40
C PHE A 46 7.68 -10.93 2.13
N TYR A 47 8.86 -11.48 2.38
CA TYR A 47 9.98 -10.75 2.96
C TYR A 47 10.62 -9.78 1.94
N LEU A 48 10.85 -8.54 2.37
CA LEU A 48 11.48 -7.49 1.59
C LEU A 48 12.98 -7.41 1.88
N ASP A 49 13.80 -8.09 1.06
CA ASP A 49 15.27 -8.07 1.17
C ASP A 49 15.87 -6.65 1.11
N ARG A 50 15.21 -5.76 0.36
CA ARG A 50 15.64 -4.38 0.14
C ARG A 50 14.46 -3.45 0.25
N SER A 51 14.73 -2.25 0.76
CA SER A 51 13.75 -1.18 0.77
C SER A 51 13.40 -0.76 -0.66
N PRO A 52 12.11 -0.77 -1.06
CA PRO A 52 11.72 -0.28 -2.36
C PRO A 52 11.68 1.25 -2.40
N HIS A 53 11.92 1.84 -3.58
CA HIS A 53 11.74 3.29 -3.79
C HIS A 53 10.26 3.69 -3.79
N VAL A 54 9.38 2.77 -4.21
CA VAL A 54 7.92 2.94 -4.23
C VAL A 54 7.27 1.67 -3.69
N TYR A 55 6.35 1.81 -2.73
CA TYR A 55 5.58 0.74 -2.12
C TYR A 55 4.08 1.07 -2.25
N PHE A 56 3.30 0.21 -2.88
CA PHE A 56 1.89 0.52 -3.17
C PHE A 56 0.97 -0.66 -2.87
N ALA A 57 -0.26 -0.35 -2.49
CA ALA A 57 -1.34 -1.32 -2.30
C ALA A 57 -2.51 -0.95 -3.21
N GLY A 58 -3.01 -1.92 -3.97
CA GLY A 58 -4.16 -1.77 -4.86
C GLY A 58 -5.49 -1.95 -4.14
N ASN A 59 -6.58 -1.70 -4.87
CA ASN A 59 -7.96 -1.89 -4.42
C ASN A 59 -8.26 -1.25 -3.06
N GLN A 60 -7.62 -0.13 -2.76
CA GLN A 60 -7.90 0.64 -1.57
C GLN A 60 -9.22 1.42 -1.78
N PRO A 61 -9.96 1.78 -0.72
CA PRO A 61 -11.21 2.52 -0.88
C PRO A 61 -10.96 3.99 -1.30
N LYS A 62 -9.78 4.55 -0.98
CA LYS A 62 -9.43 5.96 -1.24
C LYS A 62 -7.97 6.10 -1.65
N TYR A 63 -7.65 7.18 -2.37
CA TYR A 63 -6.28 7.57 -2.68
C TYR A 63 -5.55 8.07 -1.43
N GLY A 64 -4.26 7.74 -1.32
CA GLY A 64 -3.34 8.34 -0.36
C GLY A 64 -1.90 8.17 -0.81
N ALA A 65 -1.04 9.14 -0.49
CA ALA A 65 0.39 9.05 -0.76
C ALA A 65 1.20 9.71 0.35
N ARG A 66 2.28 9.05 0.78
CA ARG A 66 3.18 9.54 1.85
C ARG A 66 4.63 9.18 1.51
N THR A 67 5.55 10.11 1.74
CA THR A 67 6.98 9.77 1.72
C THR A 67 7.40 9.36 3.12
N VAL A 68 7.94 8.15 3.25
CA VAL A 68 8.45 7.59 4.51
C VAL A 68 9.98 7.63 4.46
N GLU A 69 10.58 8.34 5.41
CA GLU A 69 12.03 8.37 5.61
C GLU A 69 12.49 7.10 6.32
N ARG A 70 13.56 6.47 5.82
CA ARG A 70 14.17 5.31 6.46
C ARG A 70 15.35 5.77 7.31
N GLY A 71 15.50 5.19 8.51
CA GLY A 71 16.66 5.44 9.34
C GLY A 71 17.99 5.05 8.65
N GLY A 72 19.08 5.75 8.99
CA GLY A 72 20.43 5.46 8.50
C GLY A 72 20.62 5.78 7.02
N ALA A 73 21.18 4.82 6.26
CA ALA A 73 21.42 4.96 4.81
C ALA A 73 20.24 4.50 3.94
N GLY A 74 19.06 4.25 4.53
CA GLY A 74 17.94 3.59 3.88
C GLY A 74 17.17 4.41 2.83
N GLY A 75 17.49 5.70 2.67
CA GLY A 75 16.81 6.59 1.73
C GLY A 75 15.34 6.82 2.08
N LYS A 76 14.54 7.18 1.07
CA LYS A 76 13.10 7.43 1.20
C LYS A 76 12.29 6.43 0.38
N THR A 77 11.13 6.03 0.87
CA THR A 77 10.14 5.22 0.14
C THR A 77 8.87 6.04 -0.06
N LEU A 78 8.38 6.15 -1.29
CA LEU A 78 7.03 6.64 -1.57
C LEU A 78 6.02 5.51 -1.32
N VAL A 79 5.11 5.70 -0.36
CA VAL A 79 3.99 4.80 -0.07
C VAL A 79 2.73 5.30 -0.77
N VAL A 80 2.04 4.44 -1.52
CA VAL A 80 0.86 4.83 -2.33
C VAL A 80 -0.31 3.88 -2.12
N SER A 81 -1.39 4.39 -1.52
CA SER A 81 -2.70 3.76 -1.49
C SER A 81 -3.41 4.02 -2.83
N VAL A 82 -3.51 2.97 -3.66
CA VAL A 82 -4.11 3.06 -5.01
C VAL A 82 -5.58 2.67 -4.91
N PRO A 83 -6.51 3.60 -5.20
CA PRO A 83 -7.92 3.32 -5.04
C PRO A 83 -8.42 2.33 -6.09
N SER A 84 -9.50 1.62 -5.77
CA SER A 84 -10.24 0.80 -6.73
C SER A 84 -10.82 1.70 -7.84
N PHE A 85 -10.33 1.55 -9.07
CA PHE A 85 -10.82 2.31 -10.21
C PHE A 85 -12.31 2.04 -10.48
N ALA A 86 -12.75 0.80 -10.32
CA ALA A 86 -14.13 0.39 -10.58
C ALA A 86 -15.16 1.10 -9.70
N THR A 87 -14.75 1.57 -8.52
CA THR A 87 -15.62 2.26 -7.56
C THR A 87 -15.37 3.77 -7.51
N THR A 88 -14.14 4.23 -7.76
CA THR A 88 -13.74 5.63 -7.58
C THR A 88 -13.47 6.39 -8.88
N GLY A 89 -13.39 5.69 -10.02
CA GLY A 89 -12.94 6.28 -11.29
C GLY A 89 -11.53 6.87 -11.23
N THR A 90 -10.73 6.55 -10.20
CA THR A 90 -9.46 7.22 -9.91
C THR A 90 -8.28 6.30 -10.20
N MET A 91 -7.30 6.82 -10.94
CA MET A 91 -5.96 6.24 -11.10
C MET A 91 -4.91 7.14 -10.45
N VAL A 92 -3.67 6.67 -10.38
CA VAL A 92 -2.57 7.40 -9.74
C VAL A 92 -1.38 7.51 -10.69
N LEU A 93 -0.84 8.73 -10.83
CA LEU A 93 0.34 9.04 -11.62
C LEU A 93 1.53 9.30 -10.70
N VAL A 94 2.63 8.56 -10.91
CA VAL A 94 3.88 8.74 -10.17
C VAL A 94 4.95 9.30 -11.11
N ASN A 95 5.52 10.45 -10.74
CA ASN A 95 6.68 11.00 -11.42
C ASN A 95 7.94 10.25 -10.99
N LEU A 96 8.54 9.46 -11.88
CA LEU A 96 9.69 8.62 -11.55
C LEU A 96 10.97 9.41 -11.23
N ARG A 97 11.05 10.70 -11.58
CA ARG A 97 12.19 11.56 -11.26
C ARG A 97 12.09 12.16 -9.86
N THR A 98 10.90 12.62 -9.48
CA THR A 98 10.68 13.36 -8.22
C THR A 98 10.08 12.47 -7.12
N LEU A 99 9.47 11.35 -7.50
CA LEU A 99 8.59 10.51 -6.68
C LEU A 99 7.34 11.26 -6.17
N GLU A 100 6.94 12.32 -6.86
CA GLU A 100 5.63 12.95 -6.61
C GLU A 100 4.51 12.06 -7.16
N CYS A 101 3.38 12.08 -6.47
CA CYS A 101 2.25 11.20 -6.71
C CYS A 101 0.98 12.04 -6.78
N HIS A 102 0.20 11.88 -7.85
CA HIS A 102 -1.02 12.65 -8.07
C HIS A 102 -2.17 11.73 -8.53
N PRO A 103 -3.38 11.88 -7.98
CA PRO A 103 -4.55 11.16 -8.47
C PRO A 103 -5.06 11.80 -9.77
N ILE A 104 -5.65 10.98 -10.65
CA ILE A 104 -6.43 11.40 -11.82
C ILE A 104 -7.78 10.71 -11.74
N THR A 105 -8.86 11.48 -11.61
CA THR A 105 -10.23 10.97 -11.51
C THR A 105 -10.98 11.23 -12.81
N PHE A 106 -11.64 10.19 -13.33
CA PHE A 106 -12.44 10.21 -14.54
C PHE A 106 -13.93 10.17 -14.19
N GLY A 107 -14.70 11.11 -14.73
CA GLY A 107 -16.11 11.30 -14.44
C GLY A 107 -16.42 12.80 -14.40
N ASP A 108 -17.69 13.16 -14.57
CA ASP A 108 -18.11 14.56 -14.53
C ASP A 108 -18.02 15.10 -13.10
N ASP A 109 -17.38 16.27 -12.93
CA ASP A 109 -17.64 17.14 -11.79
C ASP A 109 -19.13 17.57 -11.87
N PRO A 110 -19.86 17.62 -10.75
CA PRO A 110 -21.27 18.06 -10.75
C PRO A 110 -21.48 19.47 -11.31
#